data_AF-A0A286FLX1-F1
#
_entry.id   AF-A0A286FLX1-F1
#
_cell.length_a   1.000
_cell.length_b   1.000
_cell.length_c   1.000
_cell.angle_alpha   90.00
_cell.angle_beta   90.00
_cell.angle_gamma   90.00
#
_symmetry.space_group_name_H-M   'P 1'
#
loop_
_entity.id
_entity.type
_entity.pdbx_description
1 polymer ?
#
loop_
_entity_poly.entity_id
_entity_poly.type
_entity_poly.pdbx_seq_one_letter_code
_entity_poly.pdbx_strand_id
1 'polypeptide(L)'
;MTVDDTGSGADPQAADSGEDPLALRLEHLILGAERRYTPFQAARSAGVSMELASRFWRAMGFADIGQAKALTEADVLALRRLAGLVEAGLLSEAMAVQVARSTGQTTARLAEWQMDSFLEGLTEPPSRA
;
A
#
# COMPACT_ATOMS: atom_id res chain seq x y z
N MET A 1 4.60 -15.38 -52.06
CA MET A 1 5.75 -14.45 -52.01
C MET A 1 5.16 -13.05 -52.08
N THR A 2 5.21 -12.17 -51.09
CA THR A 2 5.74 -12.16 -49.71
C THR A 2 5.41 -10.76 -49.19
N VAL A 3 4.83 -10.67 -47.99
CA VAL A 3 4.94 -9.60 -46.95
C VAL A 3 4.57 -8.15 -47.35
N ASP A 4 4.16 -7.22 -46.49
CA ASP A 4 4.26 -7.01 -45.03
C ASP A 4 2.98 -6.29 -44.58
N ASP A 5 2.30 -6.76 -43.54
CA ASP A 5 2.57 -6.51 -42.12
C ASP A 5 2.21 -5.08 -41.68
N THR A 6 1.13 -5.05 -40.90
CA THR A 6 0.61 -3.92 -40.14
C THR A 6 1.62 -3.50 -39.08
N GLY A 7 2.52 -2.57 -39.45
CA GLY A 7 3.41 -1.89 -38.54
C GLY A 7 2.63 -0.98 -37.58
N SER A 8 2.27 -1.56 -36.44
CA SER A 8 1.91 -0.91 -35.18
C SER A 8 2.77 0.35 -34.96
N GLY A 9 2.14 1.52 -35.01
CA GLY A 9 2.68 2.70 -34.39
C GLY A 9 2.75 2.43 -32.89
N ALA A 10 3.94 2.01 -32.43
CA ALA A 10 4.26 2.01 -31.02
C ALA A 10 4.14 3.46 -30.55
N ASP A 11 3.09 3.76 -29.77
CA ASP A 11 3.00 4.99 -29.01
C ASP A 11 4.29 5.11 -28.16
N PRO A 12 5.15 6.12 -28.37
CA PRO A 12 6.33 6.35 -27.54
C PRO A 12 5.95 6.95 -26.17
N GLN A 13 4.66 6.94 -25.81
CA GLN A 13 4.10 7.68 -24.70
C GLN A 13 3.48 6.75 -23.64
N ALA A 14 4.08 5.58 -23.42
CA ALA A 14 3.80 4.75 -22.26
C ALA A 14 5.01 4.78 -21.32
N ALA A 15 4.81 5.43 -20.16
CA ALA A 15 5.68 5.47 -18.99
C ALA A 15 6.84 6.49 -18.99
N ASP A 16 6.52 7.78 -19.14
CA ASP A 16 7.15 8.78 -18.28
C ASP A 16 6.18 9.06 -17.11
N SER A 17 6.13 8.12 -16.16
CA SER A 17 5.57 8.44 -14.84
C SER A 17 6.64 9.26 -14.14
N GLY A 18 6.54 10.59 -14.26
CA GLY A 18 7.44 11.58 -13.66
C GLY A 18 7.43 11.60 -12.12
N GLU A 19 7.58 10.43 -11.50
CA GLU A 19 7.82 10.27 -10.08
C GLU A 19 9.31 10.50 -9.81
N ASP A 20 9.60 11.36 -8.84
CA ASP A 20 10.97 11.67 -8.42
C ASP A 20 11.72 10.36 -8.08
N PRO A 21 12.88 10.07 -8.73
CA PRO A 21 13.68 8.88 -8.46
C PRO A 21 14.04 8.70 -6.97
N LEU A 22 14.16 9.79 -6.21
CA LEU A 22 14.39 9.75 -4.77
C LEU A 22 13.16 9.24 -4.01
N ALA A 23 11.96 9.72 -4.38
CA ALA A 23 10.70 9.30 -3.76
C ALA A 23 10.47 7.79 -3.95
N LEU A 24 10.70 7.29 -5.16
CA LEU A 24 10.61 5.85 -5.47
C LEU A 24 11.59 5.02 -4.63
N ARG A 25 12.84 5.48 -4.47
CA ARG A 25 13.84 4.77 -3.66
C ARG A 25 13.48 4.80 -2.17
N LEU A 26 13.01 5.93 -1.67
CA LEU A 26 12.57 6.07 -0.28
C LEU A 26 11.37 5.16 0.00
N GLU A 27 10.40 5.13 -0.90
CA GLU A 27 9.24 4.26 -0.79
C GLU A 27 9.64 2.78 -0.77
N HIS A 28 10.57 2.36 -1.63
CA HIS A 28 11.07 0.98 -1.62
C HIS A 28 11.73 0.62 -0.28
N LEU A 29 12.44 1.57 0.34
CA LEU A 29 13.02 1.39 1.68
C LEU A 29 11.95 1.30 2.78
N ILE A 30 10.88 2.09 2.68
CA ILE A 30 9.77 2.10 3.66
C ILE A 30 8.95 0.80 3.56
N LEU A 31 8.57 0.40 2.34
CA LEU A 31 7.74 -0.78 2.12
C LEU A 31 8.54 -2.09 2.25
N GLY A 32 9.83 -2.08 1.92
CA GLY A 32 10.69 -3.26 1.90
C GLY A 32 10.27 -4.33 0.88
N ALA A 33 9.33 -4.00 -0.02
CA ALA A 33 8.77 -4.91 -1.01
C ALA A 33 8.17 -4.16 -2.20
N GLU A 34 8.10 -4.83 -3.35
CA GLU A 34 7.45 -4.30 -4.56
C GLU A 34 5.92 -4.29 -4.43
N ARG A 35 5.30 -3.19 -4.89
CA ARG A 35 3.84 -3.03 -5.08
C ARG A 35 3.37 -3.96 -6.21
N ARG A 36 2.68 -5.04 -5.85
CA ARG A 36 2.32 -6.12 -6.79
C ARG A 36 0.82 -6.19 -7.08
N TYR A 37 -0.01 -5.87 -6.11
CA TYR A 37 -1.44 -6.14 -6.15
C TYR A 37 -2.26 -4.86 -6.26
N THR A 38 -3.29 -4.91 -7.10
CA THR A 38 -4.44 -3.99 -6.98
C THR A 38 -5.28 -4.38 -5.76
N PRO A 39 -6.12 -3.47 -5.21
CA PRO A 39 -7.08 -3.81 -4.16
C PRO A 39 -7.93 -5.05 -4.48
N PHE A 40 -8.47 -5.16 -5.70
CA PHE A 40 -9.25 -6.34 -6.08
C PHE A 40 -8.41 -7.63 -6.06
N GLN A 41 -7.19 -7.58 -6.59
CA GLN A 41 -6.29 -8.73 -6.60
C GLN A 41 -5.88 -9.14 -5.18
N ALA A 42 -5.62 -8.17 -4.30
CA ALA A 42 -5.25 -8.45 -2.92
C ALA A 42 -6.40 -9.12 -2.14
N ALA A 43 -7.61 -8.58 -2.24
CA ALA A 43 -8.80 -9.16 -1.60
C ALA A 43 -9.05 -10.60 -2.10
N ARG A 44 -9.01 -10.80 -3.42
CA ARG A 44 -9.15 -12.13 -4.03
C ARG A 44 -8.06 -13.10 -3.58
N SER A 45 -6.81 -12.65 -3.52
CA SER A 45 -5.67 -13.49 -3.09
C SER A 45 -5.75 -13.83 -1.61
N ALA A 46 -6.30 -12.93 -0.79
CA ALA A 46 -6.53 -13.17 0.64
C ALA A 46 -7.74 -14.09 0.89
N GLY A 47 -8.60 -14.33 -0.10
CA GLY A 47 -9.82 -15.13 0.03
C GLY A 47 -10.98 -14.37 0.67
N VAL A 48 -10.93 -13.03 0.68
CA VAL A 48 -11.94 -12.17 1.34
C VAL A 48 -12.78 -11.42 0.31
N SER A 49 -14.00 -11.07 0.69
CA SER A 49 -14.83 -10.21 -0.16
C SER A 49 -14.21 -8.81 -0.26
N MET A 50 -14.37 -8.18 -1.42
CA MET A 50 -13.91 -6.80 -1.63
C MET A 50 -14.54 -5.84 -0.62
N GLU A 51 -15.81 -6.06 -0.28
CA GLU A 51 -16.53 -5.23 0.69
C GLU A 51 -15.89 -5.27 2.09
N LEU A 52 -15.53 -6.46 2.57
CA LEU A 52 -14.87 -6.63 3.86
C LEU A 52 -13.45 -6.04 3.85
N ALA A 53 -12.68 -6.31 2.78
CA ALA A 53 -11.34 -5.73 2.62
C ALA A 53 -11.39 -4.19 2.62
N SER A 54 -12.33 -3.60 1.87
CA SER A 54 -12.56 -2.15 1.85
C SER A 54 -13.00 -1.60 3.20
N ARG A 55 -13.73 -2.36 4.04
CA ARG A 55 -14.01 -1.93 5.43
C ARG A 55 -12.73 -1.87 6.26
N PHE A 56 -11.87 -2.88 6.16
CA PHE A 56 -10.60 -2.88 6.90
C PHE A 56 -9.63 -1.78 6.45
N TRP A 57 -9.45 -1.58 5.14
CA TRP A 57 -8.58 -0.50 4.64
C TRP A 57 -9.07 0.89 5.04
N ARG A 58 -10.38 1.14 4.93
CA ARG A 58 -10.97 2.41 5.41
C ARG A 58 -10.81 2.58 6.91
N ALA A 59 -10.94 1.50 7.68
CA ALA A 59 -10.71 1.55 9.12
C ALA A 59 -9.25 1.89 9.45
N MET A 60 -8.29 1.29 8.74
CA MET A 60 -6.86 1.59 8.85
C MET A 60 -6.49 3.01 8.41
N GLY A 61 -7.38 3.72 7.69
CA GLY A 61 -7.13 5.05 7.16
C GLY A 61 -6.42 5.07 5.81
N PHE A 62 -6.44 3.97 5.05
CA PHE A 62 -5.84 3.93 3.72
C PHE A 62 -6.65 4.75 2.72
N ALA A 63 -5.95 5.42 1.80
CA ALA A 63 -6.57 6.18 0.72
C ALA A 63 -7.31 5.27 -0.27
N ASP A 64 -8.33 5.83 -0.93
CA ASP A 64 -8.97 5.17 -2.06
C ASP A 64 -8.10 5.35 -3.31
N ILE A 65 -7.41 4.27 -3.67
CA ILE A 65 -6.48 4.21 -4.80
C ILE A 65 -7.11 3.56 -6.04
N GLY A 66 -8.42 3.33 -6.04
CA GLY A 66 -9.12 2.63 -7.12
C GLY A 66 -8.54 1.23 -7.36
N GLN A 67 -7.97 1.00 -8.55
CA GLN A 67 -7.34 -0.27 -8.92
C GLN A 67 -5.84 -0.13 -9.25
N ALA A 68 -5.18 0.90 -8.74
CA ALA A 68 -3.73 1.02 -8.85
C ALA A 68 -3.02 -0.12 -8.11
N LYS A 69 -1.88 -0.57 -8.64
CA LYS A 69 -1.02 -1.53 -7.94
C LYS A 69 -0.25 -0.80 -6.83
N ALA A 70 -0.73 -0.93 -5.60
CA ALA A 70 -0.09 -0.32 -4.43
C ALA A 70 0.08 -1.27 -3.25
N LEU A 71 -0.50 -2.47 -3.31
CA LEU A 71 -0.46 -3.43 -2.22
C LEU A 71 0.63 -4.48 -2.45
N THR A 72 1.15 -5.01 -1.35
CA THR A 72 2.23 -5.99 -1.29
C THR A 72 1.71 -7.35 -0.84
N GLU A 73 2.59 -8.36 -0.79
CA GLU A 73 2.27 -9.66 -0.17
C GLU A 73 1.88 -9.52 1.32
N ALA A 74 2.48 -8.55 2.02
CA ALA A 74 2.20 -8.35 3.44
C ALA A 74 0.73 -7.93 3.66
N ASP A 75 0.18 -7.12 2.76
CA ASP A 75 -1.22 -6.68 2.81
C ASP A 75 -2.19 -7.86 2.61
N VAL A 76 -1.87 -8.76 1.66
CA VAL A 76 -2.65 -9.98 1.42
C VAL A 76 -2.63 -10.88 2.65
N LEU A 77 -1.45 -11.09 3.24
CA LEU A 77 -1.30 -11.93 4.42
C LEU A 77 -2.00 -11.32 5.65
N ALA A 78 -1.94 -10.01 5.83
CA ALA A 78 -2.63 -9.30 6.90
C ALA A 78 -4.15 -9.46 6.78
N LEU A 79 -4.71 -9.24 5.59
CA LEU A 79 -6.14 -9.46 5.33
C LEU A 79 -6.57 -10.90 5.63
N ARG A 80 -5.81 -11.88 5.12
CA ARG A 80 -6.11 -13.30 5.34
C ARG A 80 -6.11 -13.66 6.83
N ARG A 81 -5.13 -13.15 7.60
CA ARG A 81 -5.04 -13.40 9.04
C ARG A 81 -6.22 -12.81 9.79
N LEU A 82 -6.56 -11.55 9.52
CA LEU A 82 -7.65 -10.88 10.22
C LEU A 82 -9.00 -11.51 9.88
N ALA A 83 -9.25 -11.83 8.61
CA ALA A 83 -10.46 -12.52 8.19
C ALA A 83 -10.56 -13.93 8.79
N GLY A 84 -9.45 -14.68 8.84
CA GLY A 84 -9.43 -16.01 9.48
C GLY A 84 -9.79 -15.98 10.96
N LEU A 85 -9.43 -14.92 11.70
CA LEU A 85 -9.86 -14.73 13.10
C LEU A 85 -11.37 -14.50 13.21
N VAL A 86 -11.96 -13.76 12.25
CA VAL A 86 -13.40 -13.51 12.19
C VAL A 86 -14.16 -14.79 11.82
N GLU A 87 -13.71 -15.52 10.81
CA GLU A 87 -14.30 -16.77 10.36
C GLU A 87 -14.24 -17.86 11.45
N ALA A 88 -13.16 -17.92 12.22
CA ALA A 88 -13.01 -18.83 13.36
C ALA A 88 -13.87 -18.43 14.58
N GLY A 89 -14.58 -17.29 14.52
CA GLY A 89 -15.39 -16.78 15.63
C GLY A 89 -14.58 -16.24 16.82
N LEU A 90 -13.26 -16.08 16.66
CA LEU A 90 -12.38 -15.53 17.71
C LEU A 90 -12.54 -14.01 17.85
N LEU A 91 -12.96 -13.34 16.78
CA LEU A 91 -13.33 -11.93 16.77
C LEU A 91 -14.67 -11.76 16.06
N SER A 92 -15.52 -10.87 16.58
CA SER A 92 -16.61 -10.35 15.76
C SER A 92 -16.04 -9.44 14.67
N GLU A 93 -16.74 -9.32 13.55
CA GLU A 93 -16.32 -8.43 12.47
C GLU A 93 -16.21 -6.97 12.96
N ALA A 94 -17.17 -6.53 13.80
CA ALA A 94 -17.16 -5.20 14.39
C ALA A 94 -15.90 -4.95 15.24
N MET A 95 -15.49 -5.94 16.05
CA MET A 95 -14.24 -5.86 16.82
C MET A 95 -13.02 -5.82 15.91
N ALA A 96 -12.97 -6.66 14.87
CA ALA A 96 -11.85 -6.67 13.92
C ALA A 96 -11.68 -5.31 13.21
N VAL A 97 -12.79 -4.66 12.83
CA VAL A 97 -12.79 -3.31 12.25
C VAL A 97 -12.30 -2.26 13.26
N GLN A 98 -12.68 -2.36 14.53
CA GLN A 98 -12.19 -1.44 15.57
C GLN A 98 -10.70 -1.62 15.85
N VAL A 99 -10.21 -2.86 15.88
CA VAL A 99 -8.77 -3.16 16.01
C VAL A 99 -8.00 -2.55 14.85
N ALA A 100 -8.44 -2.80 13.61
CA ALA A 100 -7.83 -2.18 12.43
C ALA A 100 -7.79 -0.65 12.55
N ARG A 101 -8.88 -0.01 12.99
CA ARG A 101 -8.92 1.43 13.21
C ARG A 101 -7.91 1.91 14.24
N SER A 102 -7.88 1.28 15.42
CA SER A 102 -6.94 1.66 16.48
C SER A 102 -5.48 1.46 16.03
N THR A 103 -5.18 0.38 15.30
CA THR A 103 -3.85 0.12 14.77
C THR A 103 -3.44 1.18 13.75
N GLY A 104 -4.32 1.50 12.79
CA GLY A 104 -4.08 2.57 11.82
C GLY A 104 -3.83 3.92 12.48
N GLN A 105 -4.67 4.31 13.45
CA GLN A 105 -4.52 5.58 14.18
C GLN A 105 -3.21 5.68 14.97
N THR A 106 -2.82 4.62 15.67
CA THR A 106 -1.55 4.62 16.42
C THR A 106 -0.35 4.64 15.48
N THR A 107 -0.42 3.91 14.37
CA THR A 107 0.65 3.88 13.35
C THR A 107 0.80 5.24 12.67
N ALA A 108 -0.31 5.91 12.33
CA ALA A 108 -0.30 7.24 11.74
C ALA A 108 0.37 8.26 12.68
N ARG A 109 -0.02 8.28 13.97
CA ARG A 109 0.60 9.16 14.97
C ARG A 109 2.10 8.89 15.16
N LEU A 110 2.50 7.61 15.14
CA LEU A 110 3.92 7.26 15.22
C LEU A 110 4.67 7.75 13.98
N ALA A 111 4.11 7.57 12.79
CA ALA A 111 4.71 8.03 11.54
C ALA A 111 4.85 9.56 11.51
N GLU A 112 3.82 10.30 11.93
CA GLU A 112 3.85 11.77 12.08
C GLU A 112 5.02 12.19 12.98
N TRP A 113 5.11 11.59 14.18
CA TRP A 113 6.21 11.87 15.10
C TRP A 113 7.60 11.53 14.52
N GLN A 114 7.70 10.40 13.81
CA GLN A 114 8.96 10.00 13.14
C GLN A 114 9.35 10.99 12.04
N MET A 115 8.39 11.50 11.26
CA MET A 115 8.63 12.49 10.22
C MET A 115 9.11 13.81 10.84
N ASP A 116 8.44 14.31 11.86
CA ASP A 116 8.82 15.54 12.56
C ASP A 116 10.24 15.44 13.13
N SER A 117 10.56 14.33 13.81
CA SER A 117 11.88 14.08 14.39
C SER A 117 12.98 14.00 13.32
N PHE A 118 12.68 13.39 12.16
CA PHE A 118 13.64 13.26 11.07
C PHE A 118 13.89 14.61 10.37
N LEU A 119 12.84 15.41 10.16
CA LEU A 119 12.95 16.74 9.56
C LEU A 119 13.78 17.68 10.45
N GLU A 120 13.58 17.65 11.77
CA GLU A 120 14.39 18.41 12.72
C GLU A 120 15.89 18.08 12.55
N GLY A 121 16.25 16.79 12.58
CA GLY A 121 17.63 16.34 12.41
C GLY A 121 18.25 16.63 11.04
N LEU A 122 17.45 16.78 9.97
CA LEU A 122 17.95 17.19 8.65
C LEU A 122 18.16 18.71 8.51
N THR A 123 17.48 19.51 9.32
CA THR A 123 17.55 20.99 9.28
C THR A 123 18.56 21.59 10.25
N GLU A 124 19.14 20.78 11.15
CA GLU A 124 20.16 21.23 12.09
C GLU A 124 21.52 21.45 11.36
N PRO A 125 22.13 22.65 11.41
CA PRO A 125 23.40 22.90 10.75
C PRO A 125 24.48 22.01 11.38
N PRO A 126 25.39 21.41 10.60
CA PRO A 126 26.43 20.54 11.13
C PRO A 126 27.24 21.33 12.17
N SER A 127 27.25 20.85 13.41
CA SER A 127 28.05 21.44 14.47
C SER A 127 29.51 21.33 14.07
N ARG A 128 30.15 22.49 13.81
CA ARG A 128 31.59 22.57 13.58
C ARG A 128 32.29 22.13 14.86
N ALA A 129 32.93 20.96 14.82
CA ALA A 129 34.01 20.58 15.72
C ALA A 129 35.30 21.32 15.35
#